data_AF-A0A3R9NDH4-F1
#
_entry.id   AF-A0A3R9NDH4-F1
#
_cell.length_a   1.000
_cell.length_b   1.000
_cell.length_c   1.000
_cell.angle_alpha   90.00
_cell.angle_beta   90.00
_cell.angle_gamma   90.00
#
_symmetry.space_group_name_H-M   'P 1'
#
loop_
_entity.id
_entity.type
_entity.pdbx_description
1 polymer ?
#
loop_
_entity_poly.entity_id
_entity_poly.type
_entity_poly.pdbx_seq_one_letter_code
_entity_poly.pdbx_strand_id
1 'polypeptide(L)'
;MKKFLLATTLLLTLVLGGCQYLPWNKSSETPSASTSDTSVATPEIDYSQYNKVLDDYEKVTKGIFPTGMEVNPLASQVKSSQGFYTDVVYHNTDLNNDGVDELLLALEMKSGEKSLLDIRTLKDGKVIRLTNQENRLDQIGERMTVGILPDNSLLYRGAGTATSHIYTHYQFSEDGQSLVKGKEAQELADLGVGSPISLETLSWKSVSDKIPGGASADKGTAETASSTSKTASGKMDINAIKNGDFSSIEGKWSKGNGGEDLVFSKDGLVAPEQFTVEVAESEIVNDFLRARYSGPAFGVFIQFIPAGVRIPDETSMDGIISDASDISKDRIIYRASFPVHNKPEQFLYRVD
;
A
#
# COMPACT_ATOMS: atom_id res chain seq x y z
N MET A 1 -2.15 35.96 78.20
CA MET A 1 -1.30 34.79 78.53
C MET A 1 -2.06 33.51 78.22
N LYS A 2 -1.39 32.51 77.63
CA LYS A 2 -1.79 31.11 77.33
C LYS A 2 -2.81 30.95 76.18
N LYS A 3 -2.51 30.39 75.00
CA LYS A 3 -1.89 29.12 74.51
C LYS A 3 -2.77 27.85 74.64
N PHE A 4 -2.82 27.13 73.50
CA PHE A 4 -3.36 25.79 73.15
C PHE A 4 -4.87 25.73 72.86
N LEU A 5 -5.36 25.07 71.80
CA LEU A 5 -4.96 23.79 71.21
C LEU A 5 -5.03 23.69 69.66
N LEU A 6 -4.27 22.72 69.19
CA LEU A 6 -4.10 22.14 67.85
C LEU A 6 -5.08 20.97 67.65
N ALA A 7 -5.62 20.76 66.43
CA ALA A 7 -5.81 19.43 65.80
C ALA A 7 -6.55 19.48 64.43
N THR A 8 -5.81 19.23 63.36
CA THR A 8 -6.05 18.30 62.22
C THR A 8 -7.46 18.06 61.64
N THR A 9 -7.61 18.23 60.31
CA THR A 9 -7.67 17.11 59.32
C THR A 9 -7.60 17.56 57.85
N LEU A 10 -6.98 16.70 57.04
CA LEU A 10 -6.71 16.69 55.60
C LEU A 10 -7.82 15.89 54.88
N LEU A 11 -8.31 16.27 53.69
CA LEU A 11 -8.39 15.38 52.51
C LEU A 11 -8.92 16.07 51.22
N LEU A 12 -8.30 15.64 50.12
CA LEU A 12 -8.52 15.89 48.71
C LEU A 12 -9.61 14.94 48.14
N THR A 13 -10.40 15.37 47.15
CA THR A 13 -10.66 14.63 45.88
C THR A 13 -11.74 15.32 45.03
N LEU A 14 -11.38 15.69 43.80
CA LEU A 14 -12.25 15.88 42.63
C LEU A 14 -12.23 14.57 41.85
N VAL A 15 -13.38 13.98 41.49
CA VAL A 15 -13.69 13.45 40.14
C VAL A 15 -15.21 13.24 39.98
N LEU A 16 -15.67 13.33 38.73
CA LEU A 16 -16.81 12.66 38.06
C LEU A 16 -18.05 13.52 37.78
N GLY A 17 -18.04 14.13 36.59
CA GLY A 17 -19.24 14.41 35.81
C GLY A 17 -19.02 13.92 34.39
N GLY A 18 -19.49 12.71 34.08
CA GLY A 18 -19.51 12.17 32.72
C GLY A 18 -20.60 12.85 31.89
N CYS A 19 -20.26 13.31 30.69
CA CYS A 19 -21.25 13.65 29.67
C CYS A 19 -21.32 12.50 28.67
N GLN A 20 -22.53 11.96 28.56
CA GLN A 20 -22.92 10.86 27.71
C GLN A 20 -23.06 11.33 26.25
N TYR A 21 -22.74 10.42 25.34
CA TYR A 21 -22.99 10.54 23.90
C TYR A 21 -24.48 10.78 23.61
N LEU A 22 -24.78 11.82 22.83
CA LEU A 22 -26.12 12.03 22.27
C LEU A 22 -26.20 11.36 20.88
N PRO A 23 -27.25 10.56 20.61
CA PRO A 23 -27.52 10.01 19.29
C PRO A 23 -28.34 11.04 18.49
N TRP A 24 -27.91 11.37 17.27
CA TRP A 24 -28.73 12.21 16.39
C TRP A 24 -29.46 11.34 15.36
N ASN A 25 -30.77 11.22 15.55
CA ASN A 25 -31.71 10.90 14.50
C ASN A 25 -32.71 12.07 14.45
N LYS A 26 -32.82 12.76 13.31
CA LYS A 26 -33.89 13.74 13.09
C LYS A 26 -34.34 13.67 11.64
N SER A 27 -35.53 13.09 11.48
CA SER A 27 -36.37 13.19 10.29
C SER A 27 -36.96 14.60 10.23
N SER A 28 -36.98 15.20 9.04
CA SER A 28 -37.78 16.38 8.71
C SER A 28 -38.46 16.15 7.36
N GLU A 29 -39.74 16.50 7.33
CA GLU A 29 -40.75 16.21 6.30
C GLU A 29 -40.43 16.75 4.89
N THR A 30 -40.94 16.01 3.90
CA THR A 30 -40.96 16.32 2.47
C THR A 30 -41.94 17.46 2.13
N PRO A 31 -41.59 18.30 1.14
CA PRO A 31 -42.55 18.73 0.13
C PRO A 31 -42.08 18.33 -1.28
N SER A 32 -42.95 17.62 -2.01
CA SER A 32 -42.77 17.30 -3.41
C SER A 32 -42.80 18.55 -4.29
N ALA A 33 -41.78 18.73 -5.13
CA ALA A 33 -41.89 19.46 -6.39
C ALA A 33 -40.83 18.94 -7.37
N SER A 34 -41.32 18.37 -8.47
CA SER A 34 -40.56 17.80 -9.58
C SER A 34 -39.87 18.88 -10.41
N THR A 35 -38.54 18.82 -10.60
CA THR A 35 -37.90 19.38 -11.80
C THR A 35 -36.45 18.88 -11.98
N SER A 36 -36.21 18.28 -13.15
CA SER A 36 -34.94 18.11 -13.89
C SER A 36 -33.73 17.50 -13.16
N ASP A 37 -33.52 16.21 -13.41
CA ASP A 37 -32.23 15.53 -13.28
C ASP A 37 -31.20 16.20 -14.19
N THR A 38 -30.42 17.13 -13.64
CA THR A 38 -29.09 17.43 -14.17
C THR A 38 -28.12 16.63 -13.33
N SER A 39 -27.71 15.46 -13.84
CA SER A 39 -26.56 14.74 -13.29
C SER A 39 -25.32 15.61 -13.52
N VAL A 40 -24.95 16.42 -12.54
CA VAL A 40 -23.64 17.06 -12.51
C VAL A 40 -22.65 15.92 -12.40
N ALA A 41 -21.97 15.61 -13.50
CA ALA A 41 -20.87 14.66 -13.51
C ALA A 41 -19.84 15.13 -12.47
N THR A 42 -19.55 14.28 -11.49
CA THR A 42 -18.41 14.49 -10.60
C THR A 42 -17.18 14.60 -11.50
N PRO A 43 -16.38 15.67 -11.41
CA PRO A 43 -15.22 15.84 -12.26
C PRO A 43 -14.25 14.67 -12.04
N GLU A 44 -13.90 13.97 -13.12
CA GLU A 44 -12.86 12.94 -13.09
C GLU A 44 -11.54 13.59 -12.71
N ILE A 45 -10.89 13.05 -11.67
CA ILE A 45 -9.65 13.61 -11.14
C ILE A 45 -8.50 13.24 -12.10
N ASP A 46 -7.85 14.25 -12.66
CA ASP A 46 -6.69 14.05 -13.54
C ASP A 46 -5.40 13.86 -12.72
N TYR A 47 -5.03 12.61 -12.46
CA TYR A 47 -3.80 12.27 -11.75
C TYR A 47 -2.53 12.49 -12.59
N SER A 48 -2.63 12.76 -13.90
CA SER A 48 -1.46 13.06 -14.72
C SER A 48 -0.78 14.38 -14.33
N GLN A 49 -1.45 15.22 -13.53
CA GLN A 49 -0.85 16.39 -12.89
C GLN A 49 0.38 16.03 -12.03
N TYR A 50 0.44 14.80 -11.49
CA TYR A 50 1.61 14.31 -10.77
C TYR A 50 2.82 14.01 -11.66
N ASN A 51 2.65 13.82 -12.98
CA ASN A 51 3.74 13.46 -13.87
C ASN A 51 4.87 14.48 -13.87
N LYS A 52 4.57 15.77 -13.66
CA LYS A 52 5.62 16.79 -13.50
C LYS A 52 6.53 16.47 -12.30
N VAL A 53 5.95 16.04 -11.18
CA VAL A 53 6.71 15.64 -10.00
C VAL A 53 7.55 14.40 -10.32
N LEU A 54 6.93 13.38 -10.93
CA LEU A 54 7.62 12.15 -11.34
C LEU A 54 8.81 12.43 -12.29
N ASP A 55 8.65 13.35 -13.25
CA ASP A 55 9.71 13.79 -14.15
C ASP A 55 10.87 14.45 -13.42
N ASP A 56 10.59 15.28 -12.42
CA ASP A 56 11.61 15.96 -11.64
C ASP A 56 12.40 14.96 -10.77
N TYR A 57 11.73 13.95 -10.19
CA TYR A 57 12.42 12.86 -9.48
C TYR A 57 13.23 11.97 -10.43
N GLU A 58 12.70 11.62 -11.60
CA GLU A 58 13.42 10.81 -12.61
C GLU A 58 14.70 11.52 -13.10
N LYS A 59 14.67 12.84 -13.27
CA LYS A 59 15.89 13.63 -13.57
C LYS A 59 16.92 13.48 -12.45
N VAL A 60 16.50 13.58 -11.19
CA VAL A 60 17.40 13.41 -10.04
C VAL A 60 17.99 12.01 -9.98
N THR A 61 17.21 10.95 -10.22
CA THR A 61 17.74 9.58 -10.25
C THR A 61 18.73 9.36 -11.39
N LYS A 62 18.71 10.20 -12.42
CA LYS A 62 19.69 10.26 -13.52
C LYS A 62 20.87 11.21 -13.27
N GLY A 63 20.93 11.88 -12.12
CA GLY A 63 21.99 12.82 -11.74
C GLY A 63 21.84 14.21 -12.37
N ILE A 64 20.64 14.55 -12.85
CA ILE A 64 20.32 15.82 -13.47
C ILE A 64 19.67 16.72 -12.42
N PHE A 65 20.32 17.84 -12.07
CA PHE A 65 19.87 18.79 -11.03
C PHE A 65 19.58 20.19 -11.57
N PRO A 66 18.52 20.40 -12.38
CA PRO A 66 18.07 21.73 -12.79
C PRO A 66 17.71 22.60 -11.59
N THR A 67 18.02 23.89 -11.71
CA THR A 67 17.53 24.92 -10.78
C THR A 67 16.01 25.00 -10.82
N GLY A 68 15.37 25.03 -9.65
CA GLY A 68 13.91 25.21 -9.52
C GLY A 68 13.07 23.94 -9.48
N MET A 69 13.69 22.75 -9.38
CA MET A 69 12.94 21.52 -9.06
C MET A 69 12.50 21.51 -7.60
N GLU A 70 11.24 21.16 -7.37
CA GLU A 70 10.68 21.02 -6.03
C GLU A 70 10.67 19.54 -5.63
N VAL A 71 11.86 19.01 -5.33
CA VAL A 71 12.07 17.59 -4.97
C VAL A 71 12.69 17.51 -3.59
N ASN A 72 12.46 16.39 -2.88
CA ASN A 72 13.22 16.11 -1.66
C ASN A 72 14.71 15.94 -2.01
N PRO A 73 15.63 16.69 -1.38
CA PRO A 73 17.06 16.64 -1.69
C PRO A 73 17.69 15.25 -1.49
N LEU A 74 17.13 14.41 -0.62
CA LEU A 74 17.62 13.06 -0.38
C LEU A 74 17.38 12.10 -1.56
N ALA A 75 16.56 12.48 -2.56
CA ALA A 75 16.45 11.75 -3.82
C ALA A 75 17.81 11.56 -4.53
N SER A 76 18.74 12.51 -4.35
CA SER A 76 20.10 12.46 -4.91
C SER A 76 20.92 11.26 -4.40
N GLN A 77 20.50 10.64 -3.29
CA GLN A 77 21.17 9.49 -2.71
C GLN A 77 21.19 8.26 -3.62
N VAL A 78 20.27 8.16 -4.59
CA VAL A 78 20.36 7.15 -5.66
C VAL A 78 21.71 7.22 -6.40
N LYS A 79 22.33 8.40 -6.47
CA LYS A 79 23.67 8.57 -7.06
C LYS A 79 24.81 8.58 -6.05
N SER A 80 24.64 9.21 -4.88
CA SER A 80 25.75 9.39 -3.92
C SER A 80 25.96 8.23 -2.96
N SER A 81 24.98 7.33 -2.78
CA SER A 81 25.01 6.29 -1.75
C SER A 81 25.79 5.02 -2.11
N GLN A 82 26.63 5.04 -3.14
CA GLN A 82 27.42 3.90 -3.60
C GLN A 82 26.57 2.64 -3.89
N GLY A 83 25.35 2.84 -4.38
CA GLY A 83 24.41 1.76 -4.73
C GLY A 83 23.64 1.17 -3.54
N PHE A 84 23.63 1.84 -2.38
CA PHE A 84 22.72 1.49 -1.30
C PHE A 84 21.26 1.80 -1.67
N TYR A 85 21.01 2.98 -2.23
CA TYR A 85 19.72 3.31 -2.85
C TYR A 85 19.80 3.09 -4.36
N THR A 86 18.82 2.39 -4.92
CA THR A 86 18.80 1.94 -6.32
C THR A 86 17.90 2.79 -7.20
N ASP A 87 16.77 3.28 -6.68
CA ASP A 87 15.84 4.13 -7.43
C ASP A 87 14.98 5.01 -6.50
N VAL A 88 14.17 5.88 -7.11
CA VAL A 88 12.99 6.48 -6.48
C VAL A 88 11.75 5.85 -7.11
N VAL A 89 10.82 5.42 -6.26
CA VAL A 89 9.56 4.80 -6.67
C VAL A 89 8.37 5.59 -6.14
N TYR A 90 7.19 5.35 -6.69
CA TYR A 90 5.95 6.00 -6.24
C TYR A 90 4.77 5.03 -6.06
N HIS A 91 3.81 5.43 -5.25
CA HIS A 91 2.53 4.76 -5.05
C HIS A 91 1.43 5.82 -4.91
N ASN A 92 0.25 5.55 -5.45
CA ASN A 92 -0.93 6.41 -5.31
C ASN A 92 -1.96 5.73 -4.42
N THR A 93 -2.46 6.46 -3.43
CA THR A 93 -3.51 5.99 -2.52
C THR A 93 -4.21 7.17 -1.89
N ASP A 94 -5.53 7.10 -1.74
CA ASP A 94 -6.33 7.99 -0.91
C ASP A 94 -5.96 7.75 0.56
N LEU A 95 -5.00 8.53 1.06
CA LEU A 95 -4.45 8.35 2.39
C LEU A 95 -5.34 9.01 3.42
N ASN A 96 -5.88 10.20 3.13
CA ASN A 96 -6.73 10.94 4.06
C ASN A 96 -8.23 10.55 4.02
N ASN A 97 -8.63 9.67 3.11
CA ASN A 97 -10.00 9.24 2.84
C ASN A 97 -10.93 10.38 2.36
N ASP A 98 -10.40 11.33 1.58
CA ASP A 98 -11.16 12.44 1.00
C ASP A 98 -11.64 12.18 -0.45
N GLY A 99 -11.32 11.00 -1.00
CA GLY A 99 -11.64 10.60 -2.36
C GLY A 99 -10.62 11.04 -3.41
N VAL A 100 -9.49 11.61 -3.01
CA VAL A 100 -8.37 12.00 -3.87
C VAL A 100 -7.11 11.24 -3.48
N ASP A 101 -6.47 10.57 -4.44
CA ASP A 101 -5.22 9.85 -4.15
C ASP A 101 -4.06 10.82 -3.92
N GLU A 102 -3.36 10.64 -2.80
CA GLU A 102 -2.03 11.19 -2.56
C GLU A 102 -0.97 10.42 -3.36
N LEU A 103 0.05 11.14 -3.83
CA LEU A 103 1.27 10.57 -4.38
C LEU A 103 2.30 10.39 -3.26
N LEU A 104 2.63 9.14 -2.96
CA LEU A 104 3.73 8.75 -2.09
C LEU A 104 4.98 8.51 -2.94
N LEU A 105 6.12 9.08 -2.53
CA LEU A 105 7.42 8.85 -3.14
C LEU A 105 8.35 8.23 -2.11
N ALA A 106 9.15 7.25 -2.51
CA ALA A 106 10.10 6.57 -1.63
C ALA A 106 11.44 6.31 -2.31
N LEU A 107 12.51 6.32 -1.52
CA LEU A 107 13.79 5.73 -1.92
C LEU A 107 13.68 4.22 -1.87
N GLU A 108 14.10 3.54 -2.93
CA GLU A 108 14.30 2.09 -2.93
C GLU A 108 15.73 1.76 -2.53
N MET A 109 15.88 0.87 -1.55
CA MET A 109 17.15 0.31 -1.14
C MET A 109 17.50 -0.92 -1.98
N LYS A 110 18.78 -1.26 -2.04
CA LYS A 110 19.26 -2.50 -2.69
C LYS A 110 18.61 -3.78 -2.12
N SER A 111 18.16 -3.75 -0.86
CA SER A 111 17.41 -4.85 -0.23
C SER A 111 15.98 -4.99 -0.77
N GLY A 112 15.49 -4.02 -1.53
CA GLY A 112 14.09 -3.88 -1.91
C GLY A 112 13.30 -3.01 -0.94
N GLU A 113 13.79 -2.74 0.27
CA GLU A 113 13.08 -1.93 1.26
C GLU A 113 12.89 -0.48 0.79
N LYS A 114 11.77 0.11 1.17
CA LYS A 114 11.40 1.48 0.84
C LYS A 114 11.53 2.39 2.05
N SER A 115 12.04 3.59 1.82
CA SER A 115 11.99 4.68 2.80
C SER A 115 11.21 5.86 2.22
N LEU A 116 10.11 6.24 2.91
CA LEU A 116 9.25 7.33 2.47
C LEU A 116 10.04 8.65 2.40
N LEU A 117 9.92 9.30 1.25
CA LEU A 117 10.72 10.44 0.84
C LEU A 117 9.88 11.69 0.63
N ASP A 118 8.65 11.57 0.11
CA ASP A 118 7.78 12.72 -0.10
C ASP A 118 6.31 12.28 -0.20
N ILE A 119 5.41 13.19 0.15
CA ILE A 119 3.96 13.01 0.02
C ILE A 119 3.40 14.26 -0.66
N ARG A 120 2.57 14.04 -1.69
CA ARG A 120 1.88 15.10 -2.43
C ARG A 120 0.38 14.80 -2.45
N THR A 121 -0.44 15.83 -2.44
CA THR A 121 -1.89 15.72 -2.69
C THR A 121 -2.28 16.58 -3.90
N LEU A 122 -3.49 16.38 -4.40
CA LEU A 122 -4.05 17.15 -5.51
C LEU A 122 -5.27 17.93 -5.01
N LYS A 123 -5.27 19.25 -5.20
CA LYS A 123 -6.43 20.09 -4.92
C LYS A 123 -6.68 21.04 -6.08
N ASP A 124 -7.91 21.04 -6.61
CA ASP A 124 -8.31 21.91 -7.72
C ASP A 124 -7.35 21.84 -8.93
N GLY A 125 -6.87 20.63 -9.26
CA GLY A 125 -5.92 20.38 -10.34
C GLY A 125 -4.48 20.85 -10.06
N LYS A 126 -4.17 21.24 -8.82
CA LYS A 126 -2.82 21.66 -8.40
C LYS A 126 -2.22 20.64 -7.44
N VAL A 127 -0.97 20.27 -7.72
CA VAL A 127 -0.19 19.40 -6.84
C VAL A 127 0.37 20.22 -5.67
N ILE A 128 0.12 19.76 -4.45
CA ILE A 128 0.57 20.38 -3.20
C ILE A 128 1.54 19.43 -2.49
N ARG A 129 2.67 19.96 -2.00
CA ARG A 129 3.62 19.21 -1.17
C ARG A 129 3.18 19.17 0.27
N LEU A 130 2.85 17.98 0.75
CA LEU A 130 2.47 17.78 2.15
C LEU A 130 3.69 17.69 3.05
N THR A 131 4.77 17.03 2.64
CA THR A 131 6.02 16.90 3.42
C THR A 131 6.98 18.05 3.07
N ASN A 132 6.83 19.19 3.75
CA ASN A 132 7.45 20.45 3.38
C ASN A 132 8.20 21.11 4.55
N GLN A 133 8.76 22.30 4.32
CA GLN A 133 9.58 22.99 5.33
C GLN A 133 8.76 23.50 6.52
N GLU A 134 7.48 23.83 6.31
CA GLU A 134 6.60 24.37 7.36
C GLU A 134 6.37 23.35 8.47
N ASN A 135 6.18 22.07 8.08
CA ASN A 135 6.09 20.95 9.02
C ASN A 135 7.42 20.21 9.24
N ARG A 136 8.53 20.72 8.69
CA ARG A 136 9.89 20.15 8.84
C ARG A 136 10.03 18.71 8.34
N LEU A 137 9.21 18.33 7.36
CA LEU A 137 9.26 17.02 6.70
C LEU A 137 9.89 17.09 5.31
N ASP A 138 10.43 18.24 4.89
CA ASP A 138 11.05 18.45 3.58
C ASP A 138 12.33 17.64 3.33
N GLN A 139 12.90 17.03 4.39
CA GLN A 139 14.14 16.25 4.38
C GLN A 139 13.97 14.82 4.94
N ILE A 140 12.76 14.26 4.91
CA ILE A 140 12.53 12.86 5.33
C ILE A 140 13.21 11.87 4.36
N GLY A 141 13.60 10.69 4.85
CA GLY A 141 14.27 9.63 4.09
C GLY A 141 15.25 8.83 4.95
N GLU A 142 16.45 9.37 5.23
CA GLU A 142 17.50 8.63 5.94
C GLU A 142 17.30 8.58 7.48
N ARG A 143 17.88 9.55 8.19
CA ARG A 143 17.87 9.61 9.67
C ARG A 143 16.56 10.12 10.23
N MET A 144 15.75 10.72 9.37
CA MET A 144 14.43 11.25 9.66
C MET A 144 13.44 10.44 8.84
N THR A 145 12.72 9.52 9.47
CA THR A 145 11.82 8.63 8.76
C THR A 145 10.37 8.98 9.07
N VAL A 146 9.50 8.70 8.11
CA VAL A 146 8.05 8.77 8.29
C VAL A 146 7.47 7.40 7.96
N GLY A 147 6.67 6.87 8.88
CA GLY A 147 5.87 5.68 8.68
C GLY A 147 4.39 6.03 8.61
N ILE A 148 3.64 5.29 7.80
CA ILE A 148 2.19 5.41 7.72
C ILE A 148 1.58 4.51 8.80
N LEU A 149 0.70 5.05 9.63
CA LEU A 149 0.01 4.32 10.68
C LEU A 149 -1.27 3.66 10.16
N PRO A 150 -1.82 2.65 10.84
CA PRO A 150 -3.04 1.95 10.40
C PRO A 150 -4.30 2.82 10.32
N ASP A 151 -4.30 3.98 10.98
CA ASP A 151 -5.36 4.99 10.93
C ASP A 151 -5.07 6.08 9.88
N ASN A 152 -4.12 5.82 8.98
CA ASN A 152 -3.61 6.70 7.92
C ASN A 152 -2.93 8.00 8.38
N SER A 153 -2.75 8.16 9.69
CA SER A 153 -1.89 9.22 10.23
C SER A 153 -0.41 8.86 10.05
N LEU A 154 0.49 9.78 10.36
CA LEU A 154 1.91 9.60 10.13
C LEU A 154 2.71 9.60 11.43
N LEU A 155 3.64 8.65 11.54
CA LEU A 155 4.65 8.60 12.58
C LEU A 155 5.97 9.09 12.03
N TYR A 156 6.41 10.25 12.48
CA TYR A 156 7.75 10.73 12.24
C TYR A 156 8.71 10.24 13.34
N ARG A 157 9.91 9.85 12.93
CA ARG A 157 11.04 9.53 13.81
C ARG A 157 12.25 10.35 13.37
N GLY A 158 12.55 11.39 14.12
CA GLY A 158 13.70 12.27 13.91
C GLY A 158 14.86 11.97 14.85
N ALA A 159 15.99 12.62 14.58
CA ALA A 159 17.12 12.64 15.50
C ALA A 159 16.84 13.62 16.66
N GLY A 160 16.89 13.12 17.90
CA GLY A 160 16.85 13.97 19.11
C GLY A 160 18.26 14.34 19.59
N THR A 161 19.08 13.32 19.87
CA THR A 161 20.50 13.44 20.19
C THR A 161 21.30 12.38 19.42
N ALA A 162 22.60 12.23 19.71
CA ALA A 162 23.40 11.15 19.11
C ALA A 162 22.85 9.73 19.41
N THR A 163 22.08 9.57 20.49
CA THR A 163 21.57 8.27 20.97
C THR A 163 20.07 8.24 21.20
N SER A 164 19.36 9.35 21.00
CA SER A 164 17.91 9.45 21.21
C SER A 164 17.19 9.93 19.97
N HIS A 165 15.93 9.54 19.86
CA HIS A 165 15.04 9.94 18.78
C HIS A 165 13.95 10.84 19.35
N ILE A 166 13.38 11.67 18.48
CA ILE A 166 12.13 12.36 18.76
C ILE A 166 11.09 11.75 17.85
N TYR A 167 9.98 11.33 18.43
CA TYR A 167 8.85 10.80 17.71
C TYR A 167 7.74 11.84 17.68
N THR A 168 7.09 11.99 16.54
CA THR A 168 6.02 12.95 16.35
C THR A 168 4.88 12.31 15.57
N HIS A 169 3.65 12.49 16.05
CA HIS A 169 2.44 12.15 15.32
C HIS A 169 2.02 13.31 14.42
N TYR A 170 1.74 13.03 13.16
CA TYR A 170 1.15 13.99 12.23
C TYR A 170 -0.18 13.47 11.72
N GLN A 171 -1.12 14.38 11.50
CA GLN A 171 -2.42 14.11 10.89
C GLN A 171 -2.65 15.08 9.74
N PHE A 172 -3.52 14.73 8.80
CA PHE A 172 -3.96 15.68 7.79
C PHE A 172 -4.75 16.83 8.43
N SER A 173 -4.63 18.02 7.86
CA SER A 173 -5.57 19.12 8.14
C SER A 173 -6.97 18.77 7.63
N GLU A 174 -7.98 19.43 8.18
CA GLU A 174 -9.39 19.22 7.79
C GLU A 174 -9.64 19.44 6.29
N ASP A 175 -8.86 20.30 5.64
CA ASP A 175 -8.94 20.57 4.21
C ASP A 175 -8.08 19.66 3.33
N GLY A 176 -7.32 18.74 3.94
CA GLY A 176 -6.43 17.78 3.27
C GLY A 176 -5.12 18.37 2.73
N GLN A 177 -4.89 19.67 2.87
CA GLN A 177 -3.79 20.37 2.17
C GLN A 177 -2.49 20.48 2.96
N SER A 178 -2.46 20.05 4.22
CA SER A 178 -1.28 20.11 5.06
C SER A 178 -1.22 18.98 6.09
N LEU A 179 -0.04 18.75 6.65
CA LEU A 179 0.16 17.84 7.78
C LEU A 179 0.33 18.66 9.06
N VAL A 180 -0.57 18.44 10.02
CA VAL A 180 -0.60 19.09 11.32
C VAL A 180 0.13 18.23 12.34
N LYS A 181 1.07 18.85 13.05
CA LYS A 181 1.79 18.24 14.15
C LYS A 181 0.85 18.01 15.34
N GLY A 182 0.70 16.76 15.74
CA GLY A 182 -0.01 16.35 16.95
C GLY A 182 0.94 16.21 18.13
N LYS A 183 0.90 15.03 18.77
CA LYS A 183 1.72 14.73 19.95
C LYS A 183 3.19 14.49 19.56
N GLU A 184 4.09 14.88 20.45
CA GLU A 184 5.53 14.60 20.34
C GLU A 184 6.03 13.94 21.63
N ALA A 185 6.96 12.99 21.50
CA ALA A 185 7.54 12.27 22.62
C ALA A 185 8.97 11.80 22.33
N GLN A 186 9.74 11.54 23.39
CA GLN A 186 11.08 10.92 23.29
C GLN A 186 11.01 9.39 23.18
N GLU A 187 9.98 8.79 23.77
CA GLU A 187 9.71 7.36 23.67
C GLU A 187 8.49 7.11 22.79
N LEU A 188 8.56 6.10 21.92
CA LEU A 188 7.45 5.76 21.02
C LEU A 188 6.20 5.33 21.80
N ALA A 189 6.36 4.65 22.95
CA ALA A 189 5.25 4.23 23.79
C ALA A 189 4.43 5.41 24.33
N ASP A 190 5.09 6.54 24.60
CA ASP A 190 4.44 7.73 25.13
C ASP A 190 3.57 8.42 24.09
N LEU A 191 3.75 8.14 22.79
CA LEU A 191 2.88 8.66 21.75
C LEU A 191 1.49 8.00 21.75
N GLY A 192 1.39 6.75 22.18
CA GLY A 192 0.13 5.99 22.19
C GLY A 192 -0.38 5.61 20.81
N VAL A 193 0.51 5.55 19.81
CA VAL A 193 0.18 5.14 18.43
C VAL A 193 0.61 3.70 18.18
N GLY A 194 -0.01 3.06 17.18
CA GLY A 194 0.40 1.72 16.72
C GLY A 194 1.74 1.70 15.99
N SER A 195 2.14 0.53 15.54
CA SER A 195 3.29 0.39 14.63
C SER A 195 2.90 0.84 13.22
N PRO A 196 3.81 1.51 12.47
CA PRO A 196 3.59 1.77 11.06
C PRO A 196 3.36 0.50 10.24
N ILE A 197 2.56 0.62 9.18
CA ILE A 197 2.46 -0.42 8.16
C ILE A 197 3.80 -0.58 7.45
N SER A 198 4.05 -1.77 6.93
CA SER A 198 5.21 -1.99 6.07
C SER A 198 4.95 -1.35 4.72
N LEU A 199 5.87 -0.50 4.25
CA LEU A 199 5.78 0.09 2.92
C LEU A 199 5.85 -0.97 1.82
N GLU A 200 6.44 -2.14 2.10
CA GLU A 200 6.54 -3.25 1.15
C GLU A 200 5.20 -3.91 0.81
N THR A 201 4.12 -3.58 1.56
CA THR A 201 2.78 -4.06 1.21
C THR A 201 2.09 -3.19 0.16
N LEU A 202 2.70 -2.05 -0.22
CA LEU A 202 2.18 -1.16 -1.24
C LEU A 202 2.72 -1.52 -2.63
N SER A 203 1.92 -1.30 -3.67
CA SER A 203 2.32 -1.54 -5.05
C SER A 203 3.07 -0.34 -5.62
N TRP A 204 4.39 -0.38 -5.54
CA TRP A 204 5.28 0.69 -6.01
C TRP A 204 5.53 0.59 -7.53
N LYS A 205 5.67 1.74 -8.18
CA LYS A 205 6.04 1.89 -9.59
C LYS A 205 7.30 2.74 -9.73
N SER A 206 8.07 2.56 -10.81
CA SER A 206 9.20 3.46 -11.07
C SER A 206 8.68 4.85 -11.39
N VAL A 207 9.38 5.90 -10.98
CA VAL A 207 9.04 7.29 -11.40
C VAL A 207 9.08 7.49 -12.93
N SER A 208 9.69 6.55 -13.67
CA SER A 208 9.64 6.52 -15.15
C SER A 208 8.30 6.07 -15.70
N ASP A 209 7.49 5.34 -14.93
CA ASP A 209 6.18 4.81 -15.32
C ASP A 209 5.11 5.88 -15.11
N LYS A 210 4.91 6.75 -16.10
CA LYS A 210 4.01 7.90 -15.99
C LYS A 210 2.54 7.50 -15.87
N ILE A 211 1.79 8.33 -15.15
CA ILE A 211 0.35 8.19 -14.98
C ILE A 211 -0.34 8.63 -16.29
N PRO A 212 -1.17 7.78 -16.91
CA PRO A 212 -1.89 8.17 -18.12
C PRO A 212 -2.86 9.32 -17.83
N GLY A 213 -2.88 10.35 -18.68
CA GLY A 213 -3.77 11.50 -18.54
C GLY A 213 -5.14 11.29 -19.19
N GLY A 214 -6.18 11.76 -18.51
CA GLY A 214 -7.57 11.62 -18.94
C GLY A 214 -7.95 12.52 -20.11
N ALA A 215 -7.83 12.01 -21.33
CA ALA A 215 -8.78 12.21 -22.42
C ALA A 215 -8.73 10.99 -23.37
N SER A 216 -9.58 10.00 -23.10
CA SER A 216 -10.07 8.97 -24.02
C SER A 216 -9.07 8.22 -24.92
N ALA A 217 -8.60 7.07 -24.44
CA ALA A 217 -8.68 5.78 -25.14
C ALA A 217 -8.82 4.75 -24.00
N ASP A 218 -9.89 3.99 -23.83
CA ASP A 218 -10.87 3.45 -24.74
C ASP A 218 -12.19 3.21 -23.97
N LYS A 219 -13.30 3.29 -24.69
CA LYS A 219 -14.64 3.10 -24.18
C LYS A 219 -14.86 1.61 -23.92
N GLY A 220 -14.84 1.22 -22.65
CA GLY A 220 -15.25 -0.10 -22.18
C GLY A 220 -16.30 -0.03 -21.08
N THR A 221 -17.43 0.61 -21.39
CA THR A 221 -18.78 0.44 -20.82
C THR A 221 -18.92 0.24 -19.30
N ALA A 222 -19.44 1.27 -18.62
CA ALA A 222 -20.14 1.10 -17.36
C ALA A 222 -21.36 0.19 -17.54
N GLU A 223 -21.51 -0.83 -16.71
CA GLU A 223 -22.81 -1.42 -16.41
C GLU A 223 -23.05 -1.41 -14.90
N THR A 224 -23.95 -0.51 -14.53
CA THR A 224 -25.02 -0.66 -13.53
C THR A 224 -25.19 -2.08 -12.97
N ALA A 225 -25.30 -2.16 -11.65
CA ALA A 225 -25.73 -3.34 -10.93
C ALA A 225 -26.95 -4.02 -11.60
N SER A 226 -26.76 -5.24 -12.08
CA SER A 226 -27.85 -6.19 -12.28
C SER A 226 -27.33 -7.60 -12.04
N SER A 227 -27.98 -8.27 -11.10
CA SER A 227 -27.69 -9.62 -10.67
C SER A 227 -27.80 -10.61 -11.83
N THR A 228 -26.69 -11.12 -12.34
CA THR A 228 -26.68 -12.41 -13.06
C THR A 228 -25.32 -13.06 -12.99
N SER A 229 -25.27 -14.22 -12.32
CA SER A 229 -24.17 -15.17 -12.32
C SER A 229 -23.75 -15.57 -13.75
N LYS A 230 -22.49 -15.32 -14.12
CA LYS A 230 -21.63 -16.16 -15.00
C LYS A 230 -20.26 -15.51 -15.21
N THR A 231 -19.28 -16.05 -14.48
CA THR A 231 -17.83 -16.14 -14.76
C THR A 231 -17.29 -15.34 -15.95
N ALA A 232 -16.94 -14.08 -15.69
CA ALA A 232 -15.86 -13.39 -16.41
C ALA A 232 -14.72 -13.26 -15.40
N SER A 233 -13.62 -13.97 -15.63
CA SER A 233 -12.52 -13.97 -14.67
C SER A 233 -11.87 -12.60 -14.62
N GLY A 234 -12.02 -11.93 -13.48
CA GLY A 234 -11.15 -10.83 -13.10
C GLY A 234 -9.69 -11.29 -13.06
N LYS A 235 -8.78 -10.32 -13.14
CA LYS A 235 -7.35 -10.52 -12.87
C LYS A 235 -7.17 -11.17 -11.49
N MET A 236 -6.24 -12.12 -11.36
CA MET A 236 -5.89 -12.74 -10.08
C MET A 236 -5.62 -11.67 -9.00
N ASP A 237 -6.34 -11.77 -7.88
CA ASP A 237 -6.21 -10.87 -6.74
C ASP A 237 -5.48 -11.58 -5.58
N ILE A 238 -4.17 -11.35 -5.50
CA ILE A 238 -3.31 -11.96 -4.48
C ILE A 238 -3.56 -11.45 -3.06
N ASN A 239 -4.14 -10.26 -2.90
CA ASN A 239 -4.49 -9.72 -1.58
C ASN A 239 -5.76 -10.39 -1.06
N ALA A 240 -6.75 -10.60 -1.94
CA ALA A 240 -7.94 -11.40 -1.63
C ALA A 240 -7.54 -12.83 -1.24
N ILE A 241 -6.70 -13.49 -2.04
CA ILE A 241 -6.24 -14.86 -1.77
C ILE A 241 -5.51 -14.95 -0.44
N LYS A 242 -4.62 -13.99 -0.13
CA LYS A 242 -3.92 -13.91 1.16
C LYS A 242 -4.88 -13.83 2.35
N ASN A 243 -6.01 -13.14 2.18
CA ASN A 243 -7.06 -13.01 3.17
C ASN A 243 -8.08 -14.17 3.17
N GLY A 244 -7.83 -15.22 2.39
CA GLY A 244 -8.67 -16.41 2.31
C GLY A 244 -9.84 -16.32 1.33
N ASP A 245 -9.90 -15.28 0.49
CA ASP A 245 -10.87 -15.14 -0.58
C ASP A 245 -10.26 -15.57 -1.93
N PHE A 246 -10.69 -16.72 -2.42
CA PHE A 246 -10.19 -17.33 -3.65
C PHE A 246 -11.07 -17.02 -4.87
N SER A 247 -12.05 -16.12 -4.74
CA SER A 247 -13.04 -15.81 -5.79
C SER A 247 -12.39 -15.42 -7.12
N SER A 248 -11.26 -14.70 -7.07
CA SER A 248 -10.53 -14.24 -8.27
C SER A 248 -9.85 -15.36 -9.06
N ILE A 249 -9.66 -16.55 -8.47
CA ILE A 249 -8.99 -17.68 -9.11
C ILE A 249 -9.87 -18.92 -9.23
N GLU A 250 -11.18 -18.77 -9.03
CA GLU A 250 -12.14 -19.85 -9.21
C GLU A 250 -11.98 -20.56 -10.55
N GLY A 251 -12.13 -21.88 -10.52
CA GLY A 251 -12.06 -22.73 -11.69
C GLY A 251 -10.83 -23.61 -11.71
N LYS A 252 -10.59 -24.19 -12.89
CA LYS A 252 -9.58 -25.23 -13.10
C LYS A 252 -8.29 -24.60 -13.61
N TRP A 253 -7.16 -25.06 -13.08
CA TRP A 253 -5.81 -24.68 -13.47
C TRP A 253 -5.04 -25.90 -13.94
N SER A 254 -4.42 -25.84 -15.11
CA SER A 254 -3.73 -26.97 -15.74
C SER A 254 -2.46 -26.56 -16.47
N LYS A 255 -1.53 -27.50 -16.60
CA LYS A 255 -0.31 -27.39 -17.43
C LYS A 255 -0.55 -27.79 -18.89
N GLY A 256 -1.70 -28.40 -19.20
CA GLY A 256 -2.10 -28.79 -20.55
C GLY A 256 -1.33 -29.96 -21.19
N ASN A 257 -0.26 -30.45 -20.55
CA ASN A 257 0.61 -31.52 -21.07
C ASN A 257 0.69 -32.76 -20.14
N GLY A 258 -0.26 -32.90 -19.22
CA GLY A 258 -0.30 -33.95 -18.20
C GLY A 258 0.33 -33.52 -16.87
N GLY A 259 -0.25 -33.98 -15.76
CA GLY A 259 0.10 -33.53 -14.41
C GLY A 259 -1.16 -33.39 -13.54
N GLU A 260 -0.97 -33.00 -12.29
CA GLU A 260 -2.09 -32.75 -11.37
C GLU A 260 -2.67 -31.36 -11.63
N ASP A 261 -3.98 -31.31 -11.89
CA ASP A 261 -4.72 -30.06 -12.05
C ASP A 261 -5.16 -29.54 -10.68
N LEU A 262 -5.20 -28.22 -10.53
CA LEU A 262 -5.76 -27.58 -9.34
C LEU A 262 -7.16 -27.04 -9.66
N VAL A 263 -8.10 -27.23 -8.74
CA VAL A 263 -9.45 -26.65 -8.87
C VAL A 263 -9.72 -25.81 -7.64
N PHE A 264 -10.06 -24.53 -7.83
CA PHE A 264 -10.40 -23.61 -6.76
C PHE A 264 -11.89 -23.26 -6.79
N SER A 265 -12.46 -23.11 -5.60
CA SER A 265 -13.70 -22.37 -5.33
C SER A 265 -13.35 -21.09 -4.59
N LYS A 266 -14.31 -20.17 -4.39
CA LYS A 266 -14.14 -18.98 -3.54
C LYS A 266 -13.62 -19.29 -2.14
N ASP A 267 -13.90 -20.50 -1.63
CA ASP A 267 -13.54 -20.91 -0.27
C ASP A 267 -12.17 -21.63 -0.20
N GLY A 268 -11.49 -21.83 -1.34
CA GLY A 268 -10.17 -22.44 -1.39
C GLY A 268 -10.04 -23.60 -2.38
N LEU A 269 -8.96 -24.36 -2.23
CA LEU A 269 -8.63 -25.50 -3.07
C LEU A 269 -9.63 -26.65 -2.87
N VAL A 270 -10.19 -27.15 -3.96
CA VAL A 270 -11.17 -28.25 -4.00
C VAL A 270 -10.55 -29.54 -4.52
N ALA A 271 -9.64 -29.45 -5.49
CA ALA A 271 -8.92 -30.59 -6.04
C ALA A 271 -7.43 -30.26 -6.25
N PRO A 272 -6.51 -31.22 -6.03
CA PRO A 272 -6.75 -32.60 -5.60
C PRO A 272 -7.30 -32.70 -4.16
N GLU A 273 -8.11 -33.72 -3.91
CA GLU A 273 -8.64 -33.98 -2.58
C GLU A 273 -7.50 -34.25 -1.58
N GLN A 274 -7.68 -33.87 -0.31
CA GLN A 274 -6.70 -34.00 0.78
C GLN A 274 -5.51 -33.03 0.73
N PHE A 275 -5.41 -32.19 -0.30
CA PHE A 275 -4.47 -31.07 -0.31
C PHE A 275 -5.15 -29.77 0.10
N THR A 276 -4.36 -28.87 0.67
CA THR A 276 -4.82 -27.53 1.08
C THR A 276 -3.82 -26.46 0.67
N VAL A 277 -4.33 -25.24 0.49
CA VAL A 277 -3.51 -24.03 0.39
C VAL A 277 -3.65 -23.27 1.70
N GLU A 278 -2.58 -23.18 2.46
CA GLU A 278 -2.56 -22.48 3.75
C GLU A 278 -2.02 -21.06 3.54
N VAL A 279 -2.89 -20.07 3.74
CA VAL A 279 -2.57 -18.64 3.54
C VAL A 279 -2.15 -17.91 4.82
N ALA A 280 -2.27 -18.55 5.99
CA ALA A 280 -1.93 -17.95 7.28
C ALA A 280 -0.45 -17.54 7.40
N GLU A 281 0.46 -18.32 6.82
CA GLU A 281 1.90 -18.03 6.75
C GLU A 281 2.34 -17.60 5.34
N SER A 282 1.41 -17.06 4.54
CA SER A 282 1.72 -16.62 3.19
C SER A 282 2.36 -15.23 3.15
N GLU A 283 3.24 -15.03 2.18
CA GLU A 283 3.95 -13.77 1.95
C GLU A 283 3.68 -13.29 0.52
N ILE A 284 3.53 -11.98 0.35
CA ILE A 284 3.58 -11.37 -0.99
C ILE A 284 5.01 -10.88 -1.15
N VAL A 285 5.68 -11.34 -2.20
CA VAL A 285 7.06 -11.00 -2.50
C VAL A 285 7.21 -10.90 -4.02
N ASN A 286 7.78 -9.80 -4.50
CA ASN A 286 7.89 -9.51 -5.94
C ASN A 286 6.54 -9.59 -6.67
N ASP A 287 5.49 -9.00 -6.09
CA ASP A 287 4.13 -8.90 -6.64
C ASP A 287 3.41 -10.23 -6.94
N PHE A 288 3.87 -11.34 -6.35
CA PHE A 288 3.14 -12.61 -6.33
C PHE A 288 3.00 -13.13 -4.90
N LEU A 289 1.95 -13.91 -4.65
CA LEU A 289 1.73 -14.54 -3.34
C LEU A 289 2.45 -15.88 -3.30
N ARG A 290 3.25 -16.11 -2.26
CA ARG A 290 3.79 -17.42 -1.91
C ARG A 290 3.07 -17.95 -0.68
N ALA A 291 2.51 -19.14 -0.79
CA ALA A 291 1.80 -19.83 0.29
C ALA A 291 2.30 -21.28 0.43
N ARG A 292 1.78 -21.99 1.43
CA ARG A 292 2.01 -23.42 1.59
C ARG A 292 0.95 -24.21 0.83
N TYR A 293 1.39 -25.22 0.09
CA TYR A 293 0.55 -26.25 -0.51
C TYR A 293 0.94 -27.59 0.10
N SER A 294 0.04 -28.17 0.89
CA SER A 294 0.32 -29.33 1.75
C SER A 294 -0.70 -30.42 1.53
N GLY A 295 -0.25 -31.66 1.58
CA GLY A 295 -1.09 -32.86 1.65
C GLY A 295 -0.63 -33.77 2.79
N PRO A 296 -1.21 -34.97 2.93
CA PRO A 296 -0.98 -35.83 4.11
C PRO A 296 0.48 -36.31 4.28
N ALA A 297 1.23 -36.41 3.18
CA ALA A 297 2.57 -37.00 3.16
C ALA A 297 3.71 -35.99 2.95
N PHE A 298 3.44 -34.81 2.39
CA PHE A 298 4.46 -33.79 2.12
C PHE A 298 3.82 -32.42 1.90
N GLY A 299 4.62 -31.36 2.06
CA GLY A 299 4.24 -29.98 1.77
C GLY A 299 5.30 -29.26 0.97
N VAL A 300 4.86 -28.38 0.09
CA VAL A 300 5.70 -27.58 -0.81
C VAL A 300 5.23 -26.12 -0.81
N PHE A 301 5.93 -25.26 -1.54
CA PHE A 301 5.47 -23.89 -1.77
C PHE A 301 4.62 -23.83 -3.02
N ILE A 302 3.57 -23.01 -2.98
CA ILE A 302 2.77 -22.60 -4.13
C ILE A 302 2.90 -21.11 -4.32
N GLN A 303 2.95 -20.66 -5.57
CA GLN A 303 2.98 -19.26 -5.95
C GLN A 303 1.78 -18.93 -6.83
N PHE A 304 1.08 -17.85 -6.50
CA PHE A 304 0.00 -17.26 -7.28
C PHE A 304 0.55 -15.98 -7.91
N ILE A 305 0.73 -15.99 -9.22
CA ILE A 305 1.43 -14.93 -9.95
C ILE A 305 0.44 -14.27 -10.93
N PRO A 306 0.03 -13.03 -10.67
CA PRO A 306 -0.87 -12.31 -11.56
C PRO A 306 -0.29 -12.08 -12.96
N ALA A 307 -1.17 -11.90 -13.94
CA ALA A 307 -0.82 -11.43 -15.27
C ALA A 307 -0.03 -10.12 -15.19
N GLY A 308 1.05 -10.04 -15.96
CA GLY A 308 1.99 -8.92 -15.99
C GLY A 308 3.12 -9.00 -14.97
N VAL A 309 3.05 -9.87 -13.97
CA VAL A 309 4.08 -10.00 -12.92
C VAL A 309 5.16 -11.00 -13.35
N ARG A 310 6.44 -10.62 -13.31
CA ARG A 310 7.55 -11.52 -13.68
C ARG A 310 8.20 -12.12 -12.43
N ILE A 311 8.50 -13.42 -12.44
CA ILE A 311 9.35 -14.02 -11.39
C ILE A 311 10.80 -13.53 -11.61
N PRO A 312 11.48 -12.98 -10.60
CA PRO A 312 12.86 -12.54 -10.75
C PRO A 312 13.80 -13.68 -11.12
N ASP A 313 14.83 -13.32 -11.88
CA ASP A 313 15.87 -14.25 -12.27
C ASP A 313 16.70 -14.66 -11.02
N GLU A 314 16.99 -15.96 -10.89
CA GLU A 314 17.74 -16.52 -9.76
C GLU A 314 18.98 -17.27 -10.25
N THR A 315 20.09 -17.15 -9.51
CA THR A 315 21.33 -17.88 -9.81
C THR A 315 21.26 -19.30 -9.27
N SER A 316 21.53 -20.30 -10.12
CA SER A 316 21.61 -21.71 -9.74
C SER A 316 22.97 -22.32 -10.11
N MET A 317 23.20 -23.58 -9.73
CA MET A 317 24.40 -24.33 -10.16
C MET A 317 24.51 -24.47 -11.69
N ASP A 318 23.39 -24.45 -12.41
CA ASP A 318 23.30 -24.65 -13.86
C ASP A 318 23.23 -23.33 -14.64
N GLY A 319 23.38 -22.18 -13.96
CA GLY A 319 23.31 -20.84 -14.55
C GLY A 319 22.12 -20.00 -14.05
N ILE A 320 21.83 -18.92 -14.78
CA ILE A 320 20.70 -18.03 -14.48
C ILE A 320 19.40 -18.73 -14.85
N ILE A 321 18.48 -18.81 -13.89
CA ILE A 321 17.12 -19.30 -14.07
C ILE A 321 16.25 -18.06 -14.24
N SER A 322 15.65 -17.92 -15.41
CA SER A 322 14.73 -16.82 -15.74
C SER A 322 13.30 -17.34 -15.89
N ASP A 323 12.32 -16.46 -15.69
CA ASP A 323 10.90 -16.78 -15.87
C ASP A 323 10.57 -17.17 -17.33
N ALA A 324 10.19 -18.42 -17.52
CA ALA A 324 9.82 -18.97 -18.82
C ALA A 324 8.30 -19.02 -19.07
N SER A 325 7.49 -18.48 -18.16
CA SER A 325 6.03 -18.50 -18.29
C SER A 325 5.48 -17.48 -19.30
N ASP A 326 4.21 -17.67 -19.68
CA ASP A 326 3.42 -16.67 -20.40
C ASP A 326 2.99 -15.57 -19.43
N ILE A 327 3.82 -14.54 -19.30
CA ILE A 327 3.62 -13.40 -18.37
C ILE A 327 2.30 -12.66 -18.64
N SER A 328 1.72 -12.78 -19.85
CA SER A 328 0.45 -12.13 -20.16
C SER A 328 -0.75 -12.73 -19.42
N LYS A 329 -0.57 -13.87 -18.75
CA LYS A 329 -1.62 -14.61 -18.05
C LYS A 329 -1.33 -14.71 -16.57
N ASP A 330 -2.39 -14.93 -15.80
CA ASP A 330 -2.23 -15.40 -14.43
C ASP A 330 -1.62 -16.82 -14.46
N ARG A 331 -0.69 -17.10 -13.53
CA ARG A 331 -0.02 -18.39 -13.40
C ARG A 331 -0.03 -18.89 -11.98
N ILE A 332 -0.06 -20.21 -11.85
CA ILE A 332 0.22 -20.89 -10.60
C ILE A 332 1.43 -21.81 -10.81
N ILE A 333 2.32 -21.88 -9.83
CA ILE A 333 3.41 -22.86 -9.81
C ILE A 333 3.62 -23.36 -8.38
N TYR A 334 3.83 -24.66 -8.20
CA TYR A 334 4.13 -25.24 -6.89
C TYR A 334 5.31 -26.21 -6.98
N ARG A 335 6.22 -26.15 -5.99
CA ARG A 335 7.50 -26.89 -6.00
C ARG A 335 8.16 -27.00 -4.63
N ALA A 336 8.92 -28.07 -4.43
CA ALA A 336 9.63 -28.36 -3.18
C ALA A 336 10.92 -27.54 -2.98
N SER A 337 11.56 -27.07 -4.05
CA SER A 337 12.82 -26.32 -4.00
C SER A 337 12.84 -25.13 -4.96
N PHE A 338 13.66 -24.11 -4.64
CA PHE A 338 13.99 -22.96 -5.49
C PHE A 338 15.45 -23.05 -5.94
N PRO A 339 15.81 -22.55 -7.15
CA PRO A 339 14.95 -21.98 -8.19
C PRO A 339 14.57 -23.02 -9.26
N VAL A 340 13.30 -23.15 -9.59
CA VAL A 340 12.85 -23.99 -10.72
C VAL A 340 11.65 -23.33 -11.42
N HIS A 341 11.94 -22.40 -12.33
CA HIS A 341 10.91 -21.65 -13.08
C HIS A 341 11.34 -21.34 -14.54
N ASN A 342 12.37 -22.02 -15.05
CA ASN A 342 12.95 -21.84 -16.39
C ASN A 342 12.30 -22.68 -17.49
N LYS A 343 11.17 -23.32 -17.19
CA LYS A 343 10.46 -24.19 -18.13
C LYS A 343 8.96 -23.86 -18.15
N PRO A 344 8.36 -23.53 -19.31
CA PRO A 344 6.94 -23.16 -19.40
C PRO A 344 6.01 -24.25 -18.85
N GLU A 345 6.38 -25.52 -19.01
CA GLU A 345 5.62 -26.68 -18.52
C GLU A 345 5.52 -26.78 -16.99
N GLN A 346 6.18 -25.91 -16.23
CA GLN A 346 6.11 -25.89 -14.78
C GLN A 346 4.90 -25.12 -14.26
N PHE A 347 4.32 -24.26 -15.10
CA PHE A 347 3.25 -23.33 -14.75
C PHE A 347 1.89 -23.88 -15.13
N LEU A 348 0.92 -23.68 -14.24
CA LEU A 348 -0.48 -23.93 -14.48
C LEU A 348 -1.14 -22.62 -14.91
N TYR A 349 -2.02 -22.73 -15.89
CA TYR A 349 -2.86 -21.64 -16.37
C TYR A 349 -4.32 -22.03 -16.22
N ARG A 350 -5.19 -21.03 -16.09
CA ARG A 350 -6.63 -21.28 -16.04
C ARG A 350 -7.09 -21.97 -17.33
N VAL A 351 -7.94 -22.97 -17.16
CA VAL A 351 -8.65 -23.68 -18.22
C VAL A 351 -10.07 -23.13 -18.23
N ASP A 352 -10.45 -22.50 -19.33
CA ASP A 352 -11.79 -21.94 -19.54
C ASP A 352 -12.86 -23.03 -19.73
#